data_AF-A0A1V2QKW2-F1
#
_entry.id   AF-A0A1V2QKW2-F1
#
_cell.length_a   1.000
_cell.length_b   1.000
_cell.length_c   1.000
_cell.angle_alpha   90.00
_cell.angle_beta   90.00
_cell.angle_gamma   90.00
#
_symmetry.space_group_name_H-M   'P 1'
#
loop_
_entity.id
_entity.type
_entity.pdbx_description
1 polymer ?
#
loop_
_entity_poly.entity_id
_entity_poly.type
_entity_poly.pdbx_seq_one_letter_code
_entity_poly.pdbx_strand_id
1 'polypeptide(L)'
;MKPVALPADRLLGVLVNTCTRDLAYQLPFGPWNAETARPVLHQVMNALGPDSYWRSNNDFSYAEAWSADGQPDAYASDPVTGHCFNRALVGSGNGVVVTFLAVADD
;
A
#
# COMPACT_ATOMS: atom_id res chain seq x y z
N MET A 1 -10.15 -10.33 1.29
CA MET A 1 -9.84 -8.88 1.34
C MET A 1 -11.13 -8.10 1.54
N LYS A 2 -11.11 -7.06 2.39
CA LYS A 2 -12.26 -6.21 2.73
C LYS A 2 -12.17 -4.87 1.97
N PRO A 3 -13.29 -4.23 1.60
CA PRO A 3 -13.28 -2.87 1.06
C PRO A 3 -12.69 -1.87 2.07
N VAL A 4 -11.92 -0.90 1.58
CA VAL A 4 -11.27 0.12 2.41
C VAL A 4 -11.43 1.50 1.78
N ALA A 5 -11.70 2.51 2.61
CA ALA A 5 -11.71 3.90 2.18
C ALA A 5 -10.30 4.47 2.32
N LEU A 6 -9.63 4.75 1.20
CA LEU A 6 -8.27 5.27 1.15
C LEU A 6 -8.23 6.63 0.44
N PRO A 7 -8.33 7.74 1.19
CA PRO A 7 -8.00 9.06 0.67
C PRO A 7 -6.57 9.10 0.11
N ALA A 8 -6.29 10.03 -0.81
CA ALA A 8 -4.98 10.14 -1.47
C ALA A 8 -3.80 10.22 -0.48
N ASP A 9 -3.94 10.96 0.61
CA ASP A 9 -2.88 11.10 1.62
C ASP A 9 -2.59 9.77 2.35
N ARG A 10 -3.61 8.93 2.56
CA ARG A 10 -3.43 7.60 3.14
C ARG A 10 -2.72 6.67 2.16
N LEU A 11 -3.13 6.70 0.90
CA LEU A 11 -2.50 5.90 -0.15
C LEU A 11 -1.03 6.29 -0.37
N LEU A 12 -0.71 7.58 -0.22
CA LEU A 12 0.67 8.07 -0.21
C LEU A 12 1.48 7.47 0.95
N GLY A 13 0.92 7.47 2.17
CA GLY A 13 1.55 6.85 3.33
C GLY A 13 1.80 5.35 3.13
N VAL A 14 0.83 4.63 2.57
CA VAL A 14 0.97 3.20 2.23
C VAL A 14 2.10 2.97 1.24
N LEU A 15 2.17 3.77 0.17
CA LEU A 15 3.24 3.68 -0.82
C LEU A 15 4.61 3.93 -0.21
N VAL A 16 4.74 4.99 0.58
CA VAL A 16 6.00 5.32 1.27
C VAL A 16 6.42 4.20 2.19
N ASN A 17 5.51 3.66 3.01
CA ASN A 17 5.82 2.59 3.96
C ASN A 17 6.19 1.29 3.23
N THR A 18 5.40 0.88 2.23
CA THR A 18 5.63 -0.35 1.44
C THR A 18 6.96 -0.28 0.69
N CYS A 19 7.21 0.83 -0.02
CA CYS A 19 8.43 1.02 -0.78
C CYS A 19 9.68 1.24 0.09
N THR A 20 9.49 1.63 1.35
CA THR A 20 10.60 1.82 2.30
C THR A 20 10.94 0.56 3.08
N ARG A 21 9.93 -0.24 3.44
CA ARG A 21 10.12 -1.39 4.34
C ARG A 21 10.20 -2.73 3.61
N ASP A 22 9.40 -2.95 2.57
CA ASP A 22 9.25 -4.29 1.94
C ASP A 22 9.95 -4.41 0.59
N LEU A 23 10.01 -3.32 -0.17
CA LEU A 23 10.85 -3.27 -1.36
C LEU A 23 12.29 -3.10 -0.89
N ALA A 24 12.91 -4.23 -0.54
CA ALA A 24 14.33 -4.35 -0.29
C ALA A 24 15.10 -3.50 -1.31
N TYR A 25 15.81 -2.47 -0.84
CA TYR A 25 16.53 -1.52 -1.68
C TYR A 25 17.55 -2.23 -2.57
N GLN A 26 17.14 -2.57 -3.80
CA GLN A 26 18.03 -2.97 -4.88
C GLN A 26 18.10 -1.91 -6.00
N LEU A 27 17.42 -0.78 -5.82
CA LEU A 27 17.45 0.36 -6.75
C LEU A 27 18.14 1.58 -6.12
N PRO A 28 18.78 2.46 -6.91
CA PRO A 28 19.69 3.50 -6.42
C PRO A 28 19.00 4.67 -5.69
N PHE A 29 17.70 4.58 -5.40
CA PHE A 29 16.88 5.72 -5.00
C PHE A 29 16.73 5.89 -3.48
N GLY A 30 17.31 5.00 -2.67
CA GLY A 30 17.19 5.07 -1.21
C GLY A 30 15.73 5.00 -0.73
N PRO A 31 15.46 5.29 0.56
CA PRO A 31 14.10 5.31 1.10
C PRO A 31 13.16 6.23 0.35
N TRP A 32 11.99 5.68 0.00
CA TRP A 32 10.92 6.49 -0.55
C TRP A 32 10.43 7.45 0.53
N ASN A 33 10.30 8.70 0.16
CA ASN A 33 9.61 9.71 0.95
C ASN A 33 8.36 10.19 0.18
N ALA A 34 7.55 11.03 0.82
CA ALA A 34 6.34 11.56 0.21
C ALA A 34 6.59 12.30 -1.13
N GLU A 35 7.75 12.92 -1.31
CA GLU A 35 8.12 13.61 -2.54
C GLU A 35 8.35 12.62 -3.69
N THR A 36 9.13 11.57 -3.46
CA THR A 36 9.40 10.51 -4.45
C THR A 36 8.17 9.64 -4.77
N ALA A 37 7.29 9.42 -3.79
CA ALA A 37 6.11 8.58 -3.95
C ALA A 37 4.94 9.29 -4.67
N ARG A 38 4.86 10.62 -4.55
CA ARG A 38 3.74 11.40 -5.07
C ARG A 38 3.55 11.31 -6.60
N PRO A 39 4.60 11.37 -7.45
CA PRO A 39 4.44 11.18 -8.89
C PRO A 39 3.85 9.80 -9.25
N VAL A 40 4.30 8.76 -8.55
CA VAL A 40 3.82 7.38 -8.76
C VAL A 40 2.36 7.25 -8.33
N LEU A 41 2.01 7.81 -7.17
CA LEU A 41 0.63 7.89 -6.71
C LEU A 41 -0.27 8.57 -7.75
N HIS A 42 0.16 9.70 -8.30
CA HIS A 42 -0.60 10.40 -9.34
C HIS A 42 -0.81 9.53 -10.57
N GLN A 43 0.19 8.80 -11.03
CA GLN A 43 0.05 7.88 -12.16
C GLN A 43 -0.97 6.77 -11.86
N VAL A 44 -0.92 6.18 -10.66
CA VAL A 44 -1.86 5.15 -10.21
C VAL A 44 -3.29 5.69 -10.16
N MET A 45 -3.51 6.85 -9.54
CA MET A 45 -4.84 7.46 -9.43
C MET A 45 -5.39 7.86 -10.80
N ASN A 46 -4.55 8.39 -11.69
CA ASN A 46 -4.96 8.74 -13.05
C ASN A 46 -5.34 7.48 -13.86
N ALA A 47 -4.60 6.38 -13.70
CA ALA A 47 -4.90 5.12 -14.39
C ALA A 47 -6.21 4.50 -13.90
N LEU A 48 -6.46 4.49 -12.59
CA LEU A 48 -7.66 3.93 -12.00
C LEU A 48 -8.91 4.82 -12.19
N GLY A 49 -8.72 6.13 -12.30
CA GLY A 49 -9.81 7.09 -12.44
C GLY A 49 -10.49 7.45 -11.13
N PRO A 50 -11.46 8.39 -11.18
CA PRO A 50 -12.10 8.94 -9.98
C PRO A 50 -12.98 7.93 -9.24
N ASP A 51 -13.55 6.95 -9.95
CA ASP A 51 -14.45 5.93 -9.39
C ASP A 51 -13.70 4.69 -8.89
N SER A 52 -12.40 4.84 -8.58
CA SER A 52 -11.58 3.74 -8.10
C SER A 52 -12.08 3.21 -6.75
N TYR A 53 -12.02 1.89 -6.58
CA TYR A 53 -12.31 1.23 -5.31
C TYR A 53 -11.11 0.42 -4.84
N TRP A 54 -10.96 0.31 -3.52
CA TRP A 54 -9.82 -0.32 -2.89
C TRP A 54 -10.23 -1.46 -1.96
N ARG A 55 -9.43 -2.52 -1.94
CA ARG A 55 -9.57 -3.67 -1.05
C ARG A 55 -8.23 -4.04 -0.43
N SER A 56 -8.23 -4.46 0.82
CA SER A 56 -7.03 -4.86 1.53
C SER A 56 -7.25 -6.09 2.40
N ASN A 57 -6.19 -6.82 2.69
CA ASN A 57 -6.19 -7.80 3.78
C ASN A 57 -5.83 -7.16 5.13
N ASN A 58 -5.19 -6.00 5.14
CA ASN A 58 -4.87 -5.25 6.36
C ASN A 58 -6.03 -4.40 6.86
N ASP A 59 -6.02 -4.14 8.16
CA ASP A 59 -6.90 -3.17 8.79
C ASP A 59 -6.36 -1.73 8.64
N PHE A 60 -7.23 -0.82 8.20
CA PHE A 60 -6.94 0.61 8.04
C PHE A 60 -7.67 1.48 9.08
N SER A 61 -8.37 0.88 10.04
CA SER A 61 -9.05 1.60 11.12
C SER A 61 -8.09 2.44 11.98
N TYR A 62 -6.81 2.08 12.03
CA TYR A 62 -5.77 2.79 12.77
C TYR A 62 -4.90 3.62 11.81
N ALA A 63 -5.37 4.83 11.57
CA ALA A 63 -4.70 5.89 10.83
C ALA A 63 -3.18 6.00 11.09
N GLU A 64 -2.79 6.03 12.35
CA GLU A 64 -1.41 6.30 12.78
C GLU A 64 -0.44 5.18 12.39
N ALA A 65 -0.98 3.96 12.25
CA ALA A 65 -0.24 2.73 12.00
C ALA A 65 0.35 2.61 10.58
N TRP A 66 -0.06 3.51 9.66
CA TRP A 66 0.46 3.59 8.28
C TRP A 66 1.26 4.87 8.00
N SER A 67 1.55 5.67 9.03
CA SER A 67 2.58 6.70 8.93
C SER A 67 3.96 6.03 8.70
N ALA A 68 4.95 6.78 8.19
CA ALA A 68 6.28 6.24 7.84
C ALA A 68 6.94 5.41 8.96
N ASP A 69 6.55 5.66 10.22
CA ASP A 69 7.07 5.01 11.41
C ASP A 69 6.11 3.97 12.03
N GLY A 70 4.81 4.03 11.70
CA GLY A 70 3.81 3.08 12.19
C GLY A 70 4.02 1.67 11.63
N GLN A 71 4.02 0.67 12.51
CA GLN A 71 3.69 -0.70 12.11
C GLN A 71 2.17 -0.85 12.22
N PRO A 72 1.48 -1.51 11.27
CA PRO A 72 0.08 -1.88 11.47
C PRO A 72 -0.04 -2.76 12.71
N ASP A 73 -0.87 -2.36 13.69
CA ASP A 73 -1.08 -3.11 14.93
C ASP A 73 -1.70 -4.51 14.71
N ALA A 74 -2.29 -4.74 13.53
CA ALA A 74 -2.94 -6.00 13.19
C ALA A 74 -2.64 -6.40 11.74
N TYR A 75 -1.95 -7.52 11.58
CA TYR A 75 -1.80 -8.21 10.30
C TYR A 75 -3.06 -9.01 9.98
N ALA A 76 -3.32 -9.21 8.69
CA ALA A 76 -4.32 -10.17 8.26
C ALA A 76 -3.93 -11.56 8.79
N SER A 77 -4.86 -12.26 9.43
CA SER A 77 -4.64 -13.66 9.84
C SER A 77 -4.44 -14.59 8.64
N ASP A 78 -4.95 -14.20 7.47
CA ASP A 78 -4.93 -15.01 6.26
C ASP A 78 -3.94 -14.45 5.22
N PRO A 79 -2.86 -15.19 4.90
CA PRO A 79 -1.84 -14.73 3.96
C PRO A 79 -2.33 -14.72 2.52
N VAL A 80 -1.93 -13.71 1.72
CA VAL A 80 -2.33 -13.61 0.31
C VAL A 80 -1.47 -14.48 -0.61
N THR A 81 -0.16 -14.61 -0.36
CA THR A 81 0.74 -15.48 -1.16
C THR A 81 1.24 -16.70 -0.39
N GLY A 82 0.60 -17.06 0.74
CA GLY A 82 1.01 -18.17 1.59
C GLY A 82 2.02 -17.82 2.69
N HIS A 83 2.53 -16.58 2.74
CA HIS A 83 3.35 -16.07 3.86
C HIS A 83 2.51 -15.22 4.83
N CYS A 84 2.58 -15.51 6.13
CA CYS A 84 1.72 -14.94 7.17
C CYS A 84 1.72 -13.40 7.24
N PHE A 85 2.79 -12.74 6.83
CA PHE A 85 2.95 -11.28 6.96
C PHE A 85 2.83 -10.50 5.65
N ASN A 86 2.24 -11.11 4.61
CA ASN A 86 2.03 -10.42 3.35
C ASN A 86 0.97 -9.32 3.47
N ARG A 87 1.34 -8.12 3.03
CA ARG A 87 0.44 -6.97 2.91
C ARG A 87 -0.03 -6.86 1.47
N ALA A 88 -1.34 -6.87 1.25
CA ALA A 88 -1.93 -6.68 -0.05
C ALA A 88 -2.91 -5.51 -0.05
N LEU A 89 -2.73 -4.60 -1.01
CA LEU A 89 -3.68 -3.56 -1.34
C LEU A 89 -3.99 -3.62 -2.83
N VAL A 90 -5.27 -3.82 -3.16
CA VAL A 90 -5.75 -3.93 -4.53
C VAL A 90 -6.65 -2.74 -4.84
N GLY A 91 -6.26 -1.96 -5.84
CA GLY A 91 -7.05 -0.88 -6.42
C GLY A 91 -7.63 -1.30 -7.76
N SER A 92 -8.84 -0.87 -8.07
CA SER A 92 -9.50 -1.18 -9.33
C SER A 92 -10.36 -0.03 -9.81
N GLY A 93 -10.32 0.27 -11.10
CA GLY A 93 -11.04 1.37 -11.73
C GLY A 93 -10.63 1.53 -13.21
N ASN A 94 -11.50 2.10 -14.05
CA ASN A 94 -11.26 2.27 -15.50
C ASN A 94 -10.80 1.00 -16.24
N GLY A 95 -11.20 -0.20 -15.79
CA GLY A 95 -10.75 -1.48 -16.37
C GLY A 95 -9.30 -1.85 -16.03
N VAL A 96 -8.64 -1.08 -15.16
CA VAL A 96 -7.28 -1.32 -14.64
C VAL A 96 -7.37 -1.90 -13.24
N VAL A 97 -6.43 -2.81 -12.93
CA VAL A 97 -6.20 -3.34 -11.58
C VAL A 97 -4.75 -3.05 -11.18
N VAL A 98 -4.57 -2.45 -10.02
CA VAL A 98 -3.25 -2.21 -9.41
C VAL A 98 -3.17 -3.05 -8.13
N THR A 99 -2.06 -3.77 -7.96
CA THR A 99 -1.81 -4.58 -6.76
C THR A 99 -0.50 -4.15 -6.13
N PHE A 100 -0.56 -3.70 -4.88
CA PHE A 100 0.61 -3.54 -4.04
C PHE A 100 0.73 -4.78 -3.18
N LEU A 101 1.87 -5.47 -3.29
CA LEU A 101 2.21 -6.61 -2.47
C LEU A 101 3.52 -6.30 -1.74
N ALA A 102 3.48 -6.41 -0.43
CA ALA A 102 4.62 -6.19 0.46
C ALA A 102 4.83 -7.46 1.28
N VAL A 103 6.05 -7.97 1.31
CA VAL A 103 6.44 -9.14 2.12
C VAL A 103 7.21 -8.59 3.32
N ALA A 104 6.67 -8.76 4.52
CA ALA A 104 7.47 -8.65 5.72
C ALA A 104 8.07 -10.04 6.00
N ASP A 105 9.36 -10.23 5.68
CA ASP A 105 10.12 -11.33 6.26
C ASP A 105 10.66 -10.86 7.63
N ASP A 106 10.61 -11.74 8.63
CA ASP A 106 11.18 -11.53 9.97
C ASP A 106 12.71 -11.33 9.94
#